data_AF-A0A1F9WC49-F1
#
_entry.id   AF-A0A1F9WC49-F1
#
_cell.length_a   1.000
_cell.length_b   1.000
_cell.length_c   1.000
_cell.angle_alpha   90.00
_cell.angle_beta   90.00
_cell.angle_gamma   90.00
#
_symmetry.space_group_name_H-M   'P 1'
#
loop_
_entity.id
_entity.type
_entity.pdbx_description
1 polymer ?
#
loop_
_entity_poly.entity_id
_entity_poly.type
_entity_poly.pdbx_seq_one_letter_code
_entity_poly.pdbx_strand_id
1 'polypeptide(L)'
;MESKDLDRQMNDLWRKVSGGDYAPEAAVLPADMRQSNAETMRFLRENFSKAEAEWKTLLAAKDAQLRDLSSQLEETRLHLEEVKQRWQDARENALNQEMATALNLEESKKLLNAQKNNHARETGLLKELLERSKVELVTLQERVDALRRERDAWRSKFDGLSVEKAELADAKAGLGARLADSKEAVERTLVELMAERRARKADQARIKELEAQTAELAKTIENSKANWDAERTQWRELWDRERSVWETHRQEFAVWEERLRSEREAWTLKMREQEAKGVDNAAGLANVLKESSQWTEKVTQVLKLYALKGVELPKAFVSVSGPGSAAPAMAAGRGLTRVLALALGGLILLGGAAWQFHAYRTRVHYKLLSRSPIDLPSPSGFVVTKDGIWFSDWERGLALKASRDLSTLKVLASPAGIPLRAGALSAAAGGLWTLDMAQLRYIRQDFASGAILESVKTPGPAPQGAAWDGYSLWTFDAASGLLYKYSLDPGAGVAASYALEGLKSLICMQWAGGRLWVLDGTNKLSRYSFDEGGFKLLSTQEFTAPAPAAFWVDGATLRTVEKAGKLGGGFELRTYSLKIYN
;
A
#
# COMPACT_ATOMS: atom_id res chain seq x y z
N MET A 1 -83.75 13.81 8.84
CA MET A 1 -85.18 14.08 9.09
C MET A 1 -85.96 13.28 8.07
N GLU A 2 -86.73 12.30 8.52
CA GLU A 2 -87.48 11.43 7.61
C GLU A 2 -88.63 12.21 6.98
N SER A 3 -88.88 12.00 5.67
CA SER A 3 -89.89 12.73 4.88
C SER A 3 -91.29 12.70 5.51
N LYS A 4 -91.57 11.67 6.31
CA LYS A 4 -92.86 11.47 7.00
C LYS A 4 -93.16 12.52 8.08
N ASP A 5 -92.13 13.11 8.70
CA ASP A 5 -92.33 14.11 9.76
C ASP A 5 -92.65 15.50 9.18
N LEU A 6 -92.07 15.82 8.01
CA LEU A 6 -92.37 17.02 7.24
C LEU A 6 -93.81 16.98 6.68
N ASP A 7 -94.22 15.83 6.14
CA ASP A 7 -95.58 15.66 5.61
C ASP A 7 -96.65 15.77 6.70
N ARG A 8 -96.36 15.30 7.92
CA ARG A 8 -97.27 15.46 9.07
C ARG A 8 -97.41 16.92 9.51
N GLN A 9 -96.30 17.65 9.62
CA GLN A 9 -96.33 19.06 10.00
C GLN A 9 -97.05 19.92 8.96
N MET A 10 -96.87 19.61 7.68
CA MET A 10 -97.57 20.29 6.60
C MET A 10 -99.07 19.98 6.58
N ASN A 11 -99.47 18.74 6.89
CA ASN A 11 -100.87 18.37 7.01
C ASN A 11 -101.56 19.09 8.19
N ASP A 12 -100.89 19.18 9.34
CA ASP A 12 -101.41 19.88 10.52
C ASP A 12 -101.57 21.39 10.30
N LEU A 13 -100.67 22.00 9.54
CA LEU A 13 -100.79 23.41 9.14
C LEU A 13 -101.92 23.62 8.13
N TRP A 14 -102.09 22.72 7.16
CA TRP A 14 -103.17 22.78 6.19
C TRP A 14 -104.54 22.62 6.83
N ARG A 15 -104.68 21.67 7.77
CA ARG A 15 -105.93 21.41 8.48
C ARG A 15 -106.39 22.59 9.34
N LYS A 16 -105.45 23.37 9.89
CA LYS A 16 -105.74 24.60 10.65
C LYS A 16 -106.24 25.75 9.78
N VAL A 17 -105.89 25.79 8.50
CA VAL A 17 -106.22 26.90 7.60
C VAL A 17 -107.46 26.61 6.74
N SER A 18 -107.67 25.36 6.32
CA SER A 18 -108.73 25.00 5.36
C SER A 18 -109.86 24.12 5.92
N GLY A 19 -109.71 23.59 7.14
CA GLY A 19 -110.73 22.74 7.77
C GLY A 19 -110.87 21.32 7.19
N GLY A 20 -109.97 20.90 6.29
CA GLY A 20 -109.95 19.56 5.69
C GLY A 20 -108.54 19.03 5.46
N ASP A 21 -108.42 17.73 5.21
CA ASP A 21 -107.13 17.06 5.00
C ASP A 21 -106.51 17.44 3.64
N TYR A 22 -105.18 17.58 3.61
CA TYR A 22 -104.44 17.99 2.40
C TYR A 22 -104.46 16.89 1.33
N ALA A 23 -105.18 17.13 0.23
CA ALA A 23 -105.11 16.33 -0.98
C ALA A 23 -104.40 17.17 -2.06
N PRO A 24 -103.19 16.79 -2.52
CA PRO A 24 -102.57 17.47 -3.64
C PRO A 24 -103.36 17.18 -4.91
N GLU A 25 -104.11 18.16 -5.40
CA GLU A 25 -104.74 18.10 -6.72
C GLU A 25 -103.65 17.96 -7.77
N ALA A 26 -103.54 16.76 -8.34
CA ALA A 26 -102.70 16.52 -9.49
C ALA A 26 -103.33 17.23 -10.69
N ALA A 27 -102.74 18.36 -11.10
CA ALA A 27 -103.07 19.04 -12.34
C ALA A 27 -103.02 18.02 -13.51
N VAL A 28 -104.18 17.72 -14.09
CA VAL A 28 -104.32 16.80 -15.22
C VAL A 28 -103.79 17.51 -16.47
N LEU A 29 -102.48 17.39 -16.70
CA LEU A 29 -101.89 17.77 -17.98
C LEU A 29 -102.17 16.69 -19.06
N PRO A 30 -102.29 17.07 -20.35
CA PRO A 30 -102.57 16.15 -21.46
C PRO A 30 -101.55 15.01 -21.58
N ALA A 31 -101.95 13.85 -22.13
CA ALA A 31 -101.15 12.62 -22.17
C ALA A 31 -99.76 12.80 -22.82
N ASP A 32 -99.65 13.61 -23.88
CA ASP A 32 -98.40 13.87 -24.61
C ASP A 32 -97.39 14.70 -23.78
N MET A 33 -97.90 15.52 -22.87
CA MET A 33 -97.08 16.37 -22.00
C MET A 33 -96.56 15.60 -20.77
N ARG A 34 -97.21 14.49 -20.39
CA ARG A 34 -96.72 13.57 -19.35
C ARG A 34 -95.59 12.69 -19.84
N GLN A 35 -95.64 12.25 -21.10
CA GLN A 35 -94.56 11.47 -21.70
C GLN A 35 -93.31 12.32 -21.87
N SER A 36 -93.43 13.53 -22.43
CA SER A 36 -92.28 14.45 -22.57
C SER A 36 -91.71 14.92 -21.22
N ASN A 37 -92.54 15.19 -20.21
CA ASN A 37 -92.05 15.50 -18.86
C ASN A 37 -91.43 14.27 -18.15
N ALA A 38 -91.94 13.06 -18.39
CA ALA A 38 -91.33 11.84 -17.86
C ALA A 38 -90.00 11.51 -18.56
N GLU A 39 -89.90 11.77 -19.85
CA GLU A 39 -88.67 11.60 -20.65
C GLU A 39 -87.60 12.62 -20.26
N THR A 40 -87.95 13.89 -20.05
CA THR A 40 -87.00 14.90 -19.55
C THR A 40 -86.54 14.57 -18.14
N MET A 41 -87.41 14.11 -17.25
CA MET A 41 -87.03 13.65 -15.90
C MET A 41 -86.13 12.41 -15.93
N ARG A 42 -86.38 11.46 -16.86
CA ARG A 42 -85.49 10.30 -17.07
C ARG A 42 -84.12 10.73 -17.60
N PHE A 43 -84.10 11.62 -18.59
CA PHE A 43 -82.86 12.17 -19.14
C PHE A 43 -82.03 12.92 -18.09
N LEU A 44 -82.67 13.77 -17.29
CA LEU A 44 -82.00 14.44 -16.18
C LEU A 44 -81.46 13.44 -15.15
N ARG A 45 -82.26 12.43 -14.77
CA ARG A 45 -81.83 11.38 -13.83
C ARG A 45 -80.65 10.57 -14.36
N GLU A 46 -80.65 10.23 -15.65
CA GLU A 46 -79.53 9.54 -16.31
C GLU A 46 -78.28 10.42 -16.39
N ASN A 47 -78.43 11.72 -16.62
CA ASN A 47 -77.30 12.64 -16.62
C ASN A 47 -76.75 12.85 -15.21
N PHE A 48 -77.60 12.95 -14.20
CA PHE A 48 -77.18 13.02 -12.81
C PHE A 48 -76.50 11.73 -12.36
N SER A 49 -76.99 10.55 -12.77
CA SER A 49 -76.36 9.27 -12.42
C SER A 49 -75.02 9.07 -13.13
N LYS A 50 -74.90 9.52 -14.40
CA LYS A 50 -73.61 9.56 -15.12
C LYS A 50 -72.62 10.49 -14.45
N ALA A 51 -73.04 11.72 -14.12
CA ALA A 51 -72.20 12.66 -13.38
C ALA A 51 -71.78 12.08 -12.03
N GLU A 52 -72.70 11.49 -11.27
CA GLU A 52 -72.38 10.85 -9.98
C GLU A 52 -71.36 9.71 -10.14
N ALA A 53 -71.48 8.90 -11.20
CA ALA A 53 -70.51 7.86 -11.50
C ALA A 53 -69.13 8.44 -11.85
N GLU A 54 -69.06 9.51 -12.65
CA GLU A 54 -67.83 10.23 -12.97
C GLU A 54 -67.17 10.85 -11.72
N TRP A 55 -67.97 11.44 -10.82
CA TRP A 55 -67.46 11.95 -9.54
C TRP A 55 -66.90 10.83 -8.67
N LYS A 56 -67.56 9.66 -8.62
CA LYS A 56 -67.08 8.49 -7.88
C LYS A 56 -65.76 7.94 -8.44
N THR A 57 -65.61 7.87 -9.76
CA THR A 57 -64.36 7.42 -10.37
C THR A 57 -63.22 8.42 -10.15
N LEU A 58 -63.51 9.73 -10.25
CA LEU A 58 -62.53 10.76 -9.93
C LEU A 58 -62.11 10.74 -8.46
N LEU A 59 -63.05 10.56 -7.54
CA LEU A 59 -62.77 10.44 -6.11
C LEU A 59 -61.89 9.20 -5.83
N ALA A 60 -62.24 8.04 -6.39
CA ALA A 60 -61.44 6.83 -6.25
C ALA A 60 -60.02 6.99 -6.84
N ALA A 61 -59.88 7.69 -7.97
CA ALA A 61 -58.57 8.00 -8.55
C ALA A 61 -57.75 8.95 -7.65
N LYS A 62 -58.39 9.94 -7.03
CA LYS A 62 -57.74 10.86 -6.09
C LYS A 62 -57.33 10.16 -4.79
N ASP A 63 -58.17 9.27 -4.26
CA ASP A 63 -57.84 8.45 -3.10
C ASP A 63 -56.66 7.51 -3.39
N ALA A 64 -56.57 6.94 -4.58
CA ALA A 64 -55.42 6.15 -5.00
C ALA A 64 -54.14 7.00 -5.10
N GLN A 65 -54.23 8.21 -5.66
CA GLN A 65 -53.10 9.16 -5.70
C GLN A 65 -52.64 9.58 -4.31
N LEU A 66 -53.57 9.83 -3.38
CA LEU A 66 -53.23 10.18 -2.00
C LEU A 66 -52.51 9.03 -1.28
N ARG A 67 -52.91 7.78 -1.53
CA ARG A 67 -52.22 6.60 -0.97
C ARG A 67 -50.80 6.48 -1.52
N ASP A 68 -50.61 6.60 -2.83
CA ASP A 68 -49.27 6.52 -3.44
C ASP A 68 -48.34 7.64 -2.95
N LEU A 69 -48.86 8.87 -2.84
CA LEU A 69 -48.10 9.98 -2.25
C LEU A 69 -47.78 9.73 -0.78
N SER A 70 -48.69 9.12 0.00
CA SER A 70 -48.42 8.78 1.39
C SER A 70 -47.35 7.71 1.53
N SER A 71 -47.33 6.68 0.67
CA SER A 71 -46.27 5.66 0.66
C SER A 71 -44.92 6.25 0.27
N GLN A 72 -44.87 7.12 -0.75
CA GLN A 72 -43.63 7.82 -1.12
C GLN A 72 -43.11 8.71 0.03
N LEU A 73 -44.02 9.34 0.78
CA LEU A 73 -43.66 10.14 1.95
C LEU A 73 -43.10 9.25 3.08
N GLU A 74 -43.68 8.08 3.31
CA GLU A 74 -43.16 7.11 4.28
C GLU A 74 -41.79 6.56 3.87
N GLU A 75 -41.60 6.19 2.61
CA GLU A 75 -40.30 5.75 2.08
C GLU A 75 -39.21 6.82 2.24
N THR A 76 -39.53 8.08 1.90
CA THR A 76 -38.58 9.19 2.06
C THR A 76 -38.25 9.47 3.53
N ARG A 77 -39.20 9.29 4.44
CA ARG A 77 -38.93 9.37 5.89
C ARG A 77 -37.98 8.27 6.36
N LEU A 78 -38.22 7.02 5.94
CA LEU A 78 -37.35 5.89 6.26
C LEU A 78 -35.93 6.11 5.73
N HIS A 79 -35.79 6.60 4.50
CA HIS A 79 -34.48 6.94 3.93
C HIS A 79 -33.78 8.07 4.71
N LEU A 80 -34.51 9.09 5.16
CA LEU A 80 -33.94 10.15 5.98
C LEU A 80 -33.48 9.63 7.35
N GLU A 81 -34.24 8.72 7.96
CA GLU A 81 -33.85 8.07 9.22
C GLU A 81 -32.61 7.19 9.05
N GLU A 82 -32.55 6.39 7.98
CA GLU A 82 -31.38 5.56 7.65
C GLU A 82 -30.13 6.43 7.42
N VAL A 83 -30.26 7.52 6.65
CA VAL A 83 -29.16 8.46 6.43
C VAL A 83 -28.71 9.08 7.75
N LYS A 84 -29.64 9.48 8.62
CA LYS A 84 -29.33 10.04 9.93
C LYS A 84 -28.58 9.05 10.82
N GLN A 85 -28.99 7.78 10.83
CA GLN A 85 -28.29 6.71 11.56
C GLN A 85 -26.86 6.52 11.03
N ARG A 86 -26.70 6.41 9.70
CA ARG A 86 -25.36 6.30 9.08
C ARG A 86 -24.46 7.48 9.42
N TRP A 87 -24.99 8.70 9.50
CA TRP A 87 -24.23 9.86 9.95
C TRP A 87 -23.83 9.80 11.42
N GLN A 88 -24.69 9.26 12.29
CA GLN A 88 -24.37 9.05 13.70
C GLN A 88 -23.27 8.00 13.85
N ASP A 89 -23.40 6.86 13.18
CA ASP A 89 -22.41 5.79 13.18
C ASP A 89 -21.06 6.28 12.63
N ALA A 90 -21.07 7.02 11.52
CA ALA A 90 -19.86 7.60 10.95
C ALA A 90 -19.18 8.60 11.91
N ARG A 91 -19.98 9.41 12.63
CA ARG A 91 -19.47 10.34 13.63
C ARG A 91 -18.87 9.63 14.84
N GLU A 92 -19.52 8.59 15.35
CA GLU A 92 -19.01 7.78 16.46
C GLU A 92 -17.72 7.06 16.07
N ASN A 93 -17.67 6.50 14.86
CA ASN A 93 -16.46 5.87 14.33
C ASN A 93 -15.30 6.87 14.19
N ALA A 94 -15.58 8.09 13.70
CA ALA A 94 -14.56 9.14 13.62
C ALA A 94 -14.04 9.53 15.01
N LEU A 95 -14.93 9.73 16.00
CA LEU A 95 -14.54 10.02 17.38
C LEU A 95 -13.70 8.90 18.00
N ASN A 96 -14.06 7.64 17.76
CA ASN A 96 -13.29 6.49 18.25
C ASN A 96 -11.90 6.42 17.62
N GLN A 97 -11.77 6.75 16.33
CA GLN A 97 -10.47 6.84 15.65
C GLN A 97 -9.62 7.99 16.20
N GLU A 98 -10.20 9.16 16.43
CA GLU A 98 -9.52 10.30 17.06
C GLU A 98 -9.03 9.96 18.48
N MET A 99 -9.86 9.27 19.28
CA MET A 99 -9.48 8.83 20.62
C MET A 99 -8.36 7.79 20.58
N ALA A 100 -8.43 6.81 19.68
CA ALA A 100 -7.39 5.79 19.53
C ALA A 100 -6.05 6.39 19.08
N THR A 101 -6.07 7.34 18.14
CA THR A 101 -4.86 8.04 17.69
C THR A 101 -4.27 8.90 18.81
N ALA A 102 -5.10 9.57 19.62
CA ALA A 102 -4.64 10.32 20.78
C ALA A 102 -3.94 9.43 21.81
N LEU A 103 -4.50 8.27 22.13
CA LEU A 103 -3.88 7.30 23.05
C LEU A 103 -2.54 6.78 22.52
N ASN A 104 -2.47 6.41 21.24
CA ASN A 104 -1.24 5.95 20.59
C ASN A 104 -0.14 7.05 20.62
N LEU A 105 -0.52 8.31 20.44
CA LEU A 105 0.41 9.44 20.55
C LEU A 105 0.92 9.64 21.98
N GLU A 106 0.07 9.48 22.99
CA GLU A 106 0.48 9.53 24.39
C GLU A 106 1.44 8.40 24.77
N GLU A 107 1.17 7.18 24.32
CA GLU A 107 2.07 6.03 24.51
C GLU A 107 3.40 6.24 23.80
N SER A 108 3.38 6.72 22.56
CA SER A 108 4.59 7.07 21.81
C SER A 108 5.41 8.14 22.53
N LYS A 109 4.76 9.17 23.09
CA LYS A 109 5.43 10.20 23.91
C LYS A 109 6.06 9.61 25.17
N LYS A 110 5.38 8.68 25.86
CA LYS A 110 5.93 7.99 27.04
C LYS A 110 7.16 7.17 26.68
N LEU A 111 7.12 6.41 25.57
CA LEU A 111 8.24 5.63 25.08
C LEU A 111 9.44 6.51 24.70
N LEU A 112 9.20 7.63 24.00
CA LEU A 112 10.24 8.56 23.59
C LEU A 112 10.90 9.23 24.82
N ASN A 113 10.11 9.59 25.83
CA ASN A 113 10.64 10.10 27.10
C ASN A 113 11.47 9.04 27.85
N ALA A 114 11.05 7.77 27.84
CA ALA A 114 11.82 6.69 28.43
C ALA A 114 13.15 6.48 27.70
N GLN A 115 13.16 6.49 26.36
CA GLN A 115 14.38 6.41 25.56
C GLN A 115 15.32 7.60 25.82
N LYS A 116 14.79 8.82 25.88
CA LYS A 116 15.58 10.02 26.20
C LYS A 116 16.25 9.91 27.57
N ASN A 117 15.54 9.38 28.57
CA ASN A 117 16.09 9.15 29.90
C ASN A 117 17.17 8.05 29.89
N ASN A 118 16.99 6.98 29.11
CA ASN A 118 18.00 5.93 28.96
C ASN A 118 19.26 6.45 28.27
N HIS A 119 19.13 7.21 27.17
CA HIS A 119 20.27 7.83 26.51
C HIS A 119 20.99 8.85 27.40
N ALA A 120 20.26 9.61 28.23
CA ALA A 120 20.87 10.48 29.22
C ALA A 120 21.71 9.69 30.26
N ARG A 121 21.23 8.51 30.67
CA ARG A 121 21.99 7.62 31.57
C ARG A 121 23.21 7.03 30.88
N GLU A 122 23.07 6.52 29.66
CA GLU A 122 24.17 5.95 28.86
C GLU A 122 25.27 6.99 28.60
N THR A 123 24.89 8.19 28.19
CA THR A 123 25.86 9.29 28.00
C THR A 123 26.55 9.70 29.30
N GLY A 124 25.86 9.63 30.44
CA GLY A 124 26.47 9.78 31.77
C GLY A 124 27.52 8.71 32.06
N LEU A 125 27.17 7.44 31.88
CA LEU A 125 28.07 6.30 32.08
C LEU A 125 29.29 6.36 31.15
N LEU A 126 29.10 6.74 29.88
CA LEU A 126 30.19 6.90 28.92
C LEU A 126 31.14 8.03 29.33
N LYS A 127 30.63 9.14 29.86
CA LYS A 127 31.46 10.23 30.41
C LYS A 127 32.25 9.76 31.62
N GLU A 128 31.64 9.01 32.53
CA GLU A 128 32.33 8.45 33.69
C GLU A 128 33.43 7.47 33.28
N LEU A 129 33.16 6.58 32.32
CA LEU A 129 34.17 5.66 31.77
C LEU A 129 35.31 6.40 31.09
N LEU A 130 35.01 7.46 30.33
CA LEU A 130 36.02 8.28 29.69
C LEU A 130 36.92 8.96 30.73
N GLU A 131 36.35 9.57 31.77
CA GLU A 131 37.15 10.18 32.85
C GLU A 131 37.98 9.15 33.60
N ARG A 132 37.45 7.95 33.88
CA ARG A 132 38.23 6.84 34.48
C ARG A 132 39.40 6.43 33.59
N SER A 133 39.16 6.22 32.29
CA SER A 133 40.20 5.84 31.34
C SER A 133 41.28 6.92 31.19
N LYS A 134 40.91 8.19 31.27
CA LYS A 134 41.84 9.32 31.23
C LYS A 134 42.73 9.33 32.46
N VAL A 135 42.18 9.10 33.65
CA VAL A 135 42.97 8.95 34.89
C VAL A 135 43.92 7.76 34.77
N GLU A 136 43.45 6.61 34.31
CA GLU A 136 44.29 5.42 34.10
C GLU A 136 45.44 5.70 33.13
N LEU A 137 45.19 6.34 31.99
CA LEU A 137 46.23 6.72 31.03
C LEU A 137 47.28 7.66 31.63
N VAL A 138 46.87 8.63 32.46
CA VAL A 138 47.81 9.51 33.17
C VAL A 138 48.68 8.69 34.12
N THR A 139 48.09 7.77 34.90
CA THR A 139 48.87 6.92 35.82
C THR A 139 49.83 5.98 35.08
N LEU A 140 49.43 5.45 33.92
CA LEU A 140 50.29 4.63 33.08
C LEU A 140 51.42 5.45 32.48
N GLN A 141 51.14 6.68 32.05
CA GLN A 141 52.15 7.61 31.52
C GLN A 141 53.19 7.94 32.59
N GLU A 142 52.76 8.25 33.82
CA GLU A 142 53.66 8.46 34.96
C GLU A 142 54.54 7.24 35.23
N ARG A 143 53.97 6.02 35.12
CA ARG A 143 54.71 4.77 35.30
C ARG A 143 55.73 4.53 34.18
N VAL A 144 55.37 4.86 32.93
CA VAL A 144 56.30 4.81 31.79
C VAL A 144 57.44 5.79 31.97
N ASP A 145 57.16 7.01 32.44
CA ASP A 145 58.19 8.03 32.67
C ASP A 145 59.09 7.67 33.87
N ALA A 146 58.56 7.00 34.90
CA ALA A 146 59.37 6.42 35.97
C ALA A 146 60.32 5.33 35.44
N LEU A 147 59.83 4.39 34.63
CA LEU A 147 60.66 3.35 34.01
C LEU A 147 61.72 3.94 33.06
N ARG A 148 61.41 5.03 32.35
CA ARG A 148 62.38 5.76 31.53
C ARG A 148 63.48 6.38 32.38
N ARG A 149 63.15 7.02 33.50
CA ARG A 149 64.13 7.56 34.45
C ARG A 149 65.01 6.46 35.04
N GLU A 150 64.41 5.32 35.42
CA GLU A 150 65.19 4.17 35.90
C GLU A 150 66.15 3.65 34.83
N ARG A 151 65.67 3.48 33.59
CA ARG A 151 66.51 3.08 32.45
C ARG A 151 67.66 4.06 32.23
N ASP A 152 67.39 5.36 32.27
CA ASP A 152 68.41 6.39 32.02
C ASP A 152 69.43 6.45 33.18
N ALA A 153 68.98 6.24 34.43
CA ALA A 153 69.86 6.07 35.57
C ALA A 153 70.72 4.79 35.46
N TRP A 154 70.16 3.68 34.97
CA TRP A 154 70.92 2.45 34.69
C TRP A 154 71.93 2.65 33.57
N ARG A 155 71.58 3.38 32.49
CA ARG A 155 72.51 3.74 31.43
C ARG A 155 73.66 4.59 31.95
N SER A 156 73.37 5.63 32.72
CA SER A 156 74.40 6.47 33.34
C SER A 156 75.31 5.69 34.28
N LYS A 157 74.75 4.76 35.09
CA LYS A 157 75.55 3.84 35.91
C LYS A 157 76.39 2.88 35.08
N PHE A 158 75.86 2.35 33.99
CA PHE A 158 76.58 1.46 33.09
C PHE A 158 77.72 2.18 32.35
N ASP A 159 77.47 3.41 31.89
CA ASP A 159 78.47 4.27 31.26
C ASP A 159 79.56 4.64 32.27
N GLY A 160 79.20 5.00 33.50
CA GLY A 160 80.17 5.24 34.59
C GLY A 160 80.98 3.99 34.95
N LEU A 161 80.31 2.83 35.06
CA LEU A 161 80.99 1.54 35.27
C LEU A 161 81.87 1.15 34.08
N SER A 162 81.56 1.57 32.85
CA SER A 162 82.40 1.30 31.67
C SER A 162 83.70 2.12 31.70
N VAL A 163 83.64 3.35 32.23
CA VAL A 163 84.81 4.19 32.49
C VAL A 163 85.64 3.62 33.65
N GLU A 164 85.00 3.24 34.77
CA GLU A 164 85.70 2.56 35.87
C GLU A 164 86.29 1.20 35.44
N LYS A 165 85.64 0.48 34.53
CA LYS A 165 86.15 -0.79 33.98
C LYS A 165 87.29 -0.60 32.99
N ALA A 166 87.39 0.56 32.32
CA ALA A 166 88.56 0.95 31.55
C ALA A 166 89.74 1.33 32.47
N GLU A 167 89.48 2.03 33.57
CA GLU A 167 90.50 2.36 34.59
C GLU A 167 90.94 1.12 35.41
N LEU A 168 90.02 0.20 35.70
CA LEU A 168 90.31 -1.09 36.33
C LEU A 168 90.89 -2.12 35.35
N ALA A 169 90.74 -1.96 34.03
CA ALA A 169 91.43 -2.81 33.05
C ALA A 169 92.94 -2.53 33.03
N ASP A 170 93.34 -1.27 33.23
CA ASP A 170 94.75 -0.88 33.43
C ASP A 170 95.31 -1.37 34.78
N ALA A 171 94.48 -1.45 35.84
CA ALA A 171 94.90 -2.00 37.14
C ALA A 171 94.83 -3.55 37.24
N LYS A 172 93.96 -4.19 36.44
CA LYS A 172 93.75 -5.66 36.42
C LYS A 172 94.75 -6.41 35.54
N ALA A 173 95.53 -5.71 34.73
CA ALA A 173 96.69 -6.30 34.04
C ALA A 173 97.75 -6.83 35.03
N GLY A 174 97.72 -6.41 36.31
CA GLY A 174 98.73 -6.76 37.30
C GLY A 174 98.50 -8.04 38.12
N LEU A 175 97.27 -8.38 38.55
CA LEU A 175 97.12 -9.31 39.69
C LEU A 175 95.90 -10.26 39.69
N GLY A 176 95.34 -10.61 38.52
CA GLY A 176 94.09 -11.40 38.47
C GLY A 176 94.11 -12.75 37.73
N ALA A 177 95.26 -13.21 37.21
CA ALA A 177 95.28 -14.31 36.22
C ALA A 177 95.43 -15.73 36.80
N ARG A 178 95.23 -15.98 38.11
CA ARG A 178 95.41 -17.33 38.67
C ARG A 178 94.36 -17.84 39.65
N LEU A 179 93.19 -17.19 39.78
CA LEU A 179 92.11 -17.72 40.63
C LEU A 179 90.67 -17.35 40.17
N ALA A 180 90.47 -16.94 38.92
CA ALA A 180 89.14 -16.55 38.41
C ALA A 180 88.41 -17.73 37.74
N ASP A 181 89.14 -18.59 37.02
CA ASP A 181 88.53 -19.61 36.15
C ASP A 181 87.89 -20.77 36.92
N SER A 182 88.32 -21.05 38.15
CA SER A 182 87.73 -22.12 38.99
C SER A 182 86.51 -21.67 39.78
N LYS A 183 86.33 -20.35 40.00
CA LYS A 183 85.19 -19.78 40.73
C LYS A 183 84.04 -19.44 39.78
N GLU A 184 84.35 -18.96 38.58
CA GLU A 184 83.39 -18.61 37.53
C GLU A 184 82.65 -19.84 36.97
N ALA A 185 83.31 -21.01 36.92
CA ALA A 185 82.68 -22.27 36.50
C ALA A 185 81.68 -22.83 37.53
N VAL A 186 81.93 -22.62 38.83
CA VAL A 186 81.03 -23.07 39.91
C VAL A 186 79.85 -22.10 40.07
N GLU A 187 80.07 -20.80 39.91
CA GLU A 187 79.00 -19.80 39.95
C GLU A 187 78.07 -19.90 38.73
N ARG A 188 78.59 -20.20 37.53
CA ARG A 188 77.76 -20.43 36.33
C ARG A 188 76.88 -21.67 36.45
N THR A 189 77.42 -22.78 36.94
CA THR A 189 76.64 -24.03 37.12
C THR A 189 75.59 -23.91 38.21
N LEU A 190 75.85 -23.16 39.29
CA LEU A 190 74.86 -22.86 40.33
C LEU A 190 73.76 -21.92 39.83
N VAL A 191 74.12 -20.91 39.03
CA VAL A 191 73.15 -19.96 38.43
C VAL A 191 72.26 -20.66 37.41
N GLU A 192 72.81 -21.55 36.58
CA GLU A 192 72.05 -22.36 35.63
C GLU A 192 71.07 -23.30 36.34
N LEU A 193 71.49 -24.01 37.39
CA LEU A 193 70.61 -24.88 38.18
C LEU A 193 69.47 -24.10 38.88
N MET A 194 69.76 -22.90 39.39
CA MET A 194 68.76 -22.06 40.03
C MET A 194 67.81 -21.41 38.99
N ALA A 195 68.30 -21.11 37.80
CA ALA A 195 67.50 -20.63 36.67
C ALA A 195 66.56 -21.73 36.15
N GLU A 196 67.04 -22.95 35.98
CA GLU A 196 66.22 -24.11 35.61
C GLU A 196 65.14 -24.40 36.66
N ARG A 197 65.47 -24.32 37.95
CA ARG A 197 64.49 -24.52 39.02
C ARG A 197 63.42 -23.41 39.06
N ARG A 198 63.77 -22.17 38.70
CA ARG A 198 62.82 -21.06 38.57
C ARG A 198 61.94 -21.21 37.33
N ALA A 199 62.52 -21.63 36.20
CA ALA A 199 61.79 -21.90 34.96
C ALA A 199 60.75 -23.02 35.18
N ARG A 200 61.15 -24.15 35.79
CA ARG A 200 60.21 -25.24 36.12
C ARG A 200 59.07 -24.81 37.04
N LYS A 201 59.33 -23.92 38.02
CA LYS A 201 58.28 -23.37 38.89
C LYS A 201 57.35 -22.41 38.15
N ALA A 202 57.88 -21.58 37.25
CA ALA A 202 57.08 -20.69 36.41
C ALA A 202 56.20 -21.47 35.43
N ASP A 203 56.73 -22.53 34.84
CA ASP A 203 55.97 -23.42 33.95
C ASP A 203 54.88 -24.18 34.70
N GLN A 204 55.15 -24.67 35.92
CA GLN A 204 54.12 -25.25 36.78
C GLN A 204 53.02 -24.26 37.17
N ALA A 205 53.36 -22.99 37.40
CA ALA A 205 52.36 -21.95 37.69
C ALA A 205 51.48 -21.66 36.46
N ARG A 206 52.08 -21.58 35.27
CA ARG A 206 51.36 -21.41 34.00
C ARG A 206 50.44 -22.58 33.69
N ILE A 207 50.88 -23.82 33.93
CA ILE A 207 50.05 -25.01 33.74
C ILE A 207 48.82 -24.94 34.64
N LYS A 208 48.97 -24.57 35.92
CA LYS A 208 47.84 -24.42 36.84
C LYS A 208 46.87 -23.30 36.43
N GLU A 209 47.40 -22.20 35.92
CA GLU A 209 46.55 -21.09 35.45
C GLU A 209 45.77 -21.49 34.18
N LEU A 210 46.41 -22.20 33.25
CA LEU A 210 45.74 -22.77 32.08
C LEU A 210 44.69 -23.81 32.48
N GLU A 211 44.97 -24.68 33.46
CA GLU A 211 43.98 -25.62 34.00
C GLU A 211 42.76 -24.89 34.57
N ALA A 212 42.97 -23.81 35.33
CA ALA A 212 41.88 -22.99 35.87
C ALA A 212 41.06 -22.31 34.75
N GLN A 213 41.72 -21.78 33.72
CA GLN A 213 41.03 -21.22 32.55
C GLN A 213 40.23 -22.28 31.79
N THR A 214 40.76 -23.49 31.62
CA THR A 214 40.04 -24.58 30.96
C THR A 214 38.82 -25.03 31.76
N ALA A 215 38.91 -25.04 33.10
CA ALA A 215 37.79 -25.36 33.97
C ALA A 215 36.68 -24.30 33.90
N GLU A 216 37.05 -23.01 33.88
CA GLU A 216 36.08 -21.92 33.71
C GLU A 216 35.42 -21.97 32.33
N LEU A 217 36.20 -22.18 31.26
CA LEU A 217 35.66 -22.36 29.91
C LEU A 217 34.70 -23.56 29.84
N ALA A 218 35.04 -24.70 30.45
CA ALA A 218 34.15 -25.86 30.51
C ALA A 218 32.81 -25.52 31.19
N LYS A 219 32.86 -24.76 32.30
CA LYS A 219 31.66 -24.31 33.02
C LYS A 219 30.82 -23.33 32.20
N THR A 220 31.46 -22.39 31.47
CA THR A 220 30.72 -21.48 30.57
C THR A 220 30.03 -22.23 29.43
N ILE A 221 30.67 -23.25 28.87
CA ILE A 221 30.09 -24.11 27.84
C ILE A 221 28.87 -24.87 28.41
N GLU A 222 28.99 -25.42 29.61
CA GLU A 222 27.88 -26.14 30.25
C GLU A 222 26.68 -25.22 30.53
N ASN A 223 26.93 -24.01 31.02
CA ASN A 223 25.89 -22.99 31.19
C ASN A 223 25.25 -22.61 29.84
N SER A 224 26.04 -22.45 28.78
CA SER A 224 25.51 -22.14 27.45
C SER A 224 24.64 -23.27 26.89
N LYS A 225 25.00 -24.55 27.14
CA LYS A 225 24.20 -25.71 26.77
C LYS A 225 22.88 -25.74 27.53
N ALA A 226 22.91 -25.50 28.84
CA ALA A 226 21.70 -25.44 29.67
C ALA A 226 20.74 -24.33 29.21
N ASN A 227 21.26 -23.14 28.89
CA ASN A 227 20.47 -22.05 28.32
C ASN A 227 19.85 -22.44 26.98
N TRP A 228 20.64 -23.07 26.10
CA TRP A 228 20.17 -23.48 24.79
C TRP A 228 19.09 -24.58 24.86
N ASP A 229 19.21 -25.52 25.79
CA ASP A 229 18.18 -26.53 26.02
C ASP A 229 16.91 -25.91 26.61
N ALA A 230 17.02 -24.91 27.49
CA ALA A 230 15.87 -24.16 28.02
C ALA A 230 15.16 -23.33 26.94
N GLU A 231 15.91 -22.67 26.06
CA GLU A 231 15.35 -21.98 24.89
C GLU A 231 14.61 -22.99 23.99
N ARG A 232 15.24 -24.14 23.69
CA ARG A 232 14.63 -25.17 22.86
C ARG A 232 13.31 -25.70 23.45
N THR A 233 13.20 -25.83 24.77
CA THR A 233 11.93 -26.20 25.40
C THR A 233 10.87 -25.11 25.24
N GLN A 234 11.23 -23.83 25.39
CA GLN A 234 10.31 -22.71 25.16
C GLN A 234 9.82 -22.66 23.70
N TRP A 235 10.73 -22.88 22.74
CA TRP A 235 10.38 -22.96 21.32
C TRP A 235 9.42 -24.10 21.02
N ARG A 236 9.58 -25.27 21.66
CA ARG A 236 8.64 -26.39 21.51
C ARG A 236 7.26 -26.04 22.05
N GLU A 237 7.18 -25.43 23.23
CA GLU A 237 5.90 -25.00 23.81
C GLU A 237 5.19 -23.93 22.97
N LEU A 238 5.93 -22.96 22.44
CA LEU A 238 5.39 -21.95 21.53
C LEU A 238 4.88 -22.60 20.24
N TRP A 239 5.66 -23.51 19.67
CA TRP A 239 5.28 -24.22 18.46
C TRP A 239 4.03 -25.09 18.66
N ASP A 240 3.89 -25.77 19.78
CA ASP A 240 2.70 -26.57 20.08
C ASP A 240 1.46 -25.69 20.31
N ARG A 241 1.62 -24.49 20.90
CA ARG A 241 0.55 -23.49 20.98
C ARG A 241 0.14 -23.00 19.59
N GLU A 242 1.10 -22.61 18.77
CA GLU A 242 0.82 -22.15 17.41
C GLU A 242 0.18 -23.26 16.56
N ARG A 243 0.66 -24.50 16.67
CA ARG A 243 0.06 -25.66 16.01
C ARG A 243 -1.39 -25.86 16.45
N SER A 244 -1.69 -25.75 17.76
CA SER A 244 -3.07 -25.88 18.24
C SER A 244 -3.99 -24.80 17.68
N VAL A 245 -3.51 -23.56 17.59
CA VAL A 245 -4.23 -22.45 16.94
C VAL A 245 -4.44 -22.75 15.45
N TRP A 246 -3.41 -23.21 14.74
CA TRP A 246 -3.55 -23.59 13.33
C TRP A 246 -4.58 -24.71 13.12
N GLU A 247 -4.64 -25.68 14.02
CA GLU A 247 -5.64 -26.74 13.98
C GLU A 247 -7.06 -26.21 14.22
N THR A 248 -7.25 -25.26 15.14
CA THR A 248 -8.57 -24.62 15.34
C THR A 248 -8.99 -23.80 14.12
N HIS A 249 -8.10 -22.97 13.57
CA HIS A 249 -8.37 -22.21 12.35
C HIS A 249 -8.70 -23.14 11.17
N ARG A 250 -7.98 -24.26 11.02
CA ARG A 250 -8.27 -25.25 9.98
C ARG A 250 -9.65 -25.86 10.13
N GLN A 251 -10.09 -26.15 11.35
CA GLN A 251 -11.44 -26.66 11.61
C GLN A 251 -12.50 -25.60 11.30
N GLU A 252 -12.29 -24.34 11.69
CA GLU A 252 -13.17 -23.22 11.36
C GLU A 252 -13.30 -23.02 9.84
N PHE A 253 -12.18 -23.10 9.10
CA PHE A 253 -12.19 -23.03 7.65
C PHE A 253 -12.96 -24.20 7.02
N ALA A 254 -12.83 -25.42 7.55
CA ALA A 254 -13.59 -26.57 7.07
C ALA A 254 -15.10 -26.38 7.27
N VAL A 255 -15.53 -25.92 8.46
CA VAL A 255 -16.93 -25.61 8.75
C VAL A 255 -17.45 -24.49 7.85
N TRP A 256 -16.64 -23.46 7.61
CA TRP A 256 -16.98 -22.37 6.71
C TRP A 256 -17.13 -22.86 5.26
N GLU A 257 -16.26 -23.73 4.77
CA GLU A 257 -16.38 -24.32 3.43
C GLU A 257 -17.66 -25.15 3.28
N GLU A 258 -18.01 -25.96 4.28
CA GLU A 258 -19.26 -26.72 4.29
C GLU A 258 -20.49 -25.80 4.30
N ARG A 259 -20.45 -24.73 5.09
CA ARG A 259 -21.49 -23.71 5.07
C ARG A 259 -21.61 -23.05 3.69
N LEU A 260 -20.49 -22.73 3.05
CA LEU A 260 -20.50 -22.08 1.75
C LEU A 260 -20.99 -23.03 0.64
N ARG A 261 -20.70 -24.32 0.74
CA ARG A 261 -21.29 -25.36 -0.14
C ARG A 261 -22.80 -25.44 0.04
N SER A 262 -23.30 -25.49 1.28
CA SER A 262 -24.75 -25.55 1.53
C SER A 262 -25.48 -24.27 1.11
N GLU A 263 -24.88 -23.09 1.30
CA GLU A 263 -25.43 -21.82 0.81
C GLU A 263 -25.48 -21.78 -0.73
N ARG A 264 -24.46 -22.31 -1.43
CA ARG A 264 -24.47 -22.44 -2.89
C ARG A 264 -25.55 -23.41 -3.36
N GLU A 265 -25.67 -24.57 -2.74
CA GLU A 265 -26.72 -25.55 -3.09
C GLU A 265 -28.12 -24.95 -2.90
N ALA A 266 -28.36 -24.28 -1.77
CA ALA A 266 -29.62 -23.58 -1.51
C ALA A 266 -29.91 -22.47 -2.53
N TRP A 267 -28.88 -21.73 -2.94
CA TRP A 267 -29.03 -20.70 -3.99
C TRP A 267 -29.37 -21.32 -5.35
N THR A 268 -28.71 -22.41 -5.75
CA THR A 268 -29.03 -23.10 -7.01
C THR A 268 -30.45 -23.68 -7.02
N LEU A 269 -30.92 -24.18 -5.88
CA LEU A 269 -32.30 -24.63 -5.71
C LEU A 269 -33.30 -23.49 -5.90
N LYS A 270 -33.04 -22.33 -5.28
CA LYS A 270 -33.88 -21.14 -5.46
C LYS A 270 -33.90 -20.65 -6.92
N MET A 271 -32.76 -20.67 -7.60
CA MET A 271 -32.69 -20.30 -9.01
C MET A 271 -33.54 -21.24 -9.87
N ARG A 272 -33.45 -22.56 -9.65
CA ARG A 272 -34.30 -23.55 -10.35
C ARG A 272 -35.79 -23.33 -10.07
N GLU A 273 -36.15 -22.98 -8.84
CA GLU A 273 -37.54 -22.68 -8.49
C GLU A 273 -38.05 -21.44 -9.23
N GLN A 274 -37.23 -20.39 -9.36
CA GLN A 274 -37.59 -19.18 -10.11
C GLN A 274 -37.67 -19.44 -11.61
N GLU A 275 -36.77 -20.26 -12.16
CA GLU A 275 -36.83 -20.70 -13.56
C GLU A 275 -38.12 -21.49 -13.82
N ALA A 276 -38.50 -22.42 -12.93
CA ALA A 276 -39.76 -23.16 -13.04
C ALA A 276 -40.98 -22.22 -13.01
N LYS A 277 -41.03 -21.26 -12.08
CA LYS A 277 -42.07 -20.22 -12.05
C LYS A 277 -42.11 -19.39 -13.34
N GLY A 278 -40.95 -19.06 -13.91
CA GLY A 278 -40.84 -18.37 -15.19
C GLY A 278 -41.43 -19.18 -16.35
N VAL A 279 -41.15 -20.48 -16.39
CA VAL A 279 -41.70 -21.42 -17.38
C VAL A 279 -43.22 -21.54 -17.23
N ASP A 280 -43.73 -21.68 -16.00
CA ASP A 280 -45.17 -21.77 -15.72
C ASP A 280 -45.91 -20.49 -16.14
N ASN A 281 -45.33 -19.32 -15.87
CA ASN A 281 -45.87 -18.04 -16.31
C ASN A 281 -45.88 -17.92 -17.84
N ALA A 282 -44.81 -18.38 -18.51
CA ALA A 282 -44.74 -18.40 -19.98
C ALA A 282 -45.78 -19.37 -20.58
N ALA A 283 -45.98 -20.53 -19.97
CA ALA A 283 -47.03 -21.48 -20.35
C ALA A 283 -48.43 -20.87 -20.15
N GLY A 284 -48.64 -20.13 -19.06
CA GLY A 284 -49.85 -19.35 -18.81
C GLY A 284 -50.12 -18.30 -19.89
N LEU A 285 -49.10 -17.52 -20.26
CA LEU A 285 -49.20 -16.56 -21.37
C LEU A 285 -49.49 -17.23 -22.71
N ALA A 286 -48.87 -18.38 -22.99
CA ALA A 286 -49.14 -19.14 -24.20
C ALA A 286 -50.60 -19.63 -24.25
N ASN A 287 -51.17 -20.06 -23.12
CA ASN A 287 -52.58 -20.42 -23.02
C ASN A 287 -53.50 -19.22 -23.23
N VAL A 288 -53.21 -18.07 -22.61
CA VAL A 288 -53.99 -16.84 -22.82
C VAL A 288 -53.94 -16.40 -24.29
N LEU A 289 -52.78 -16.49 -24.94
CA LEU A 289 -52.65 -16.18 -26.36
C LEU A 289 -53.46 -17.15 -27.22
N LYS A 290 -53.43 -18.45 -26.91
CA LYS A 290 -54.25 -19.47 -27.60
C LYS A 290 -55.75 -19.25 -27.39
N GLU A 291 -56.17 -18.85 -26.20
CA GLU A 291 -57.56 -18.51 -25.91
C GLU A 291 -57.97 -17.23 -26.65
N SER A 292 -57.09 -16.22 -26.69
CA SER A 292 -57.32 -14.99 -27.46
C SER A 292 -57.42 -15.25 -28.97
N SER A 293 -56.60 -16.17 -29.50
CA SER A 293 -56.62 -16.53 -30.91
C SER A 293 -57.91 -17.28 -31.27
N GLN A 294 -58.33 -18.21 -30.41
CA GLN A 294 -59.63 -18.88 -30.54
C GLN A 294 -60.80 -17.90 -30.42
N TRP A 295 -60.67 -16.87 -29.58
CA TRP A 295 -61.66 -15.81 -29.46
C TRP A 295 -61.74 -14.97 -30.73
N THR A 296 -60.60 -14.58 -31.31
CA THR A 296 -60.57 -13.89 -32.61
C THR A 296 -61.10 -14.75 -33.76
N GLU A 297 -60.89 -16.08 -33.74
CA GLU A 297 -61.51 -17.00 -34.70
C GLU A 297 -63.04 -17.04 -34.54
N LYS A 298 -63.54 -17.09 -33.30
CA LYS A 298 -64.98 -17.03 -33.03
C LYS A 298 -65.57 -15.68 -33.47
N VAL A 299 -64.90 -14.57 -33.18
CA VAL A 299 -65.33 -13.23 -33.63
C VAL A 299 -65.33 -13.13 -35.16
N THR A 300 -64.32 -13.66 -35.84
CA THR A 300 -64.29 -13.66 -37.31
C THR A 300 -65.34 -14.57 -37.91
N GLN A 301 -65.67 -15.71 -37.30
CA GLN A 301 -66.81 -16.55 -37.70
C GLN A 301 -68.15 -15.83 -37.49
N VAL A 302 -68.30 -15.12 -36.38
CA VAL A 302 -69.47 -14.28 -36.09
C VAL A 302 -69.58 -13.13 -37.10
N LEU A 303 -68.49 -12.43 -37.41
CA LEU A 303 -68.45 -11.38 -38.43
C LEU A 303 -68.78 -11.93 -39.84
N LYS A 304 -68.31 -13.13 -40.19
CA LYS A 304 -68.69 -13.82 -41.43
C LYS A 304 -70.19 -14.17 -41.46
N LEU A 305 -70.76 -14.61 -40.33
CA LEU A 305 -72.20 -14.86 -40.19
C LEU A 305 -73.03 -13.58 -40.27
N TYR A 306 -72.55 -12.46 -39.71
CA TYR A 306 -73.17 -11.14 -39.84
C TYR A 306 -73.09 -10.61 -41.28
N ALA A 307 -71.98 -10.81 -41.98
CA ALA A 307 -71.83 -10.48 -43.39
C ALA A 307 -72.77 -11.29 -44.30
N LEU A 308 -73.04 -12.55 -43.95
CA LEU A 308 -74.00 -13.42 -44.65
C LEU A 308 -75.47 -13.09 -44.36
N LYS A 309 -75.78 -12.40 -43.25
CA LYS A 309 -77.14 -12.02 -42.83
C LYS A 309 -77.51 -10.56 -43.12
N GLY A 310 -76.62 -9.75 -43.69
CA GLY A 310 -76.96 -8.41 -44.21
C GLY A 310 -77.50 -7.44 -43.15
N VAL A 311 -76.88 -7.37 -41.97
CA VAL A 311 -77.23 -6.40 -40.91
C VAL A 311 -76.05 -5.47 -40.66
N GLU A 312 -76.29 -4.15 -40.69
CA GLU A 312 -75.28 -3.11 -40.54
C GLU A 312 -74.71 -3.03 -39.11
N LEU A 313 -73.38 -2.89 -38.99
CA LEU A 313 -72.67 -2.73 -37.72
C LEU A 313 -72.70 -1.26 -37.25
N PRO A 314 -72.86 -0.98 -35.94
CA PRO A 314 -72.76 0.37 -35.40
C PRO A 314 -71.32 0.91 -35.51
N LYS A 315 -71.20 2.13 -36.05
CA LYS A 315 -69.93 2.87 -36.20
C LYS A 315 -69.40 3.28 -34.83
N ALA A 316 -68.40 2.56 -34.31
CA ALA A 316 -67.64 3.03 -33.16
C ALA A 316 -66.18 2.56 -33.19
N PHE A 317 -65.43 2.85 -34.27
CA PHE A 317 -63.96 2.89 -34.25
C PHE A 317 -63.44 3.81 -35.37
N VAL A 318 -63.56 5.12 -35.19
CA VAL A 318 -62.73 6.11 -35.89
C VAL A 318 -62.43 7.22 -34.90
N SER A 319 -61.15 7.45 -34.62
CA SER A 319 -60.66 8.54 -33.79
C SER A 319 -61.09 9.89 -34.36
N VAL A 320 -61.82 10.66 -33.56
CA VAL A 320 -62.19 12.04 -33.86
C VAL A 320 -60.96 12.92 -33.71
N SER A 321 -60.39 13.36 -34.83
CA SER A 321 -59.58 14.58 -34.92
C SER A 321 -60.53 15.77 -35.05
N GLY A 322 -60.94 16.33 -33.92
CA GLY A 322 -61.70 17.58 -33.86
C GLY A 322 -60.78 18.80 -33.80
N PRO A 323 -60.94 19.82 -34.65
CA PRO A 323 -60.20 21.07 -34.54
C PRO A 323 -60.89 21.96 -33.50
N GLY A 324 -60.20 22.26 -32.40
CA GLY A 324 -60.68 23.23 -31.41
C GLY A 324 -60.34 22.92 -29.97
N SER A 325 -59.08 23.11 -29.58
CA SER A 325 -58.73 23.64 -28.26
C SER A 325 -57.28 24.13 -28.29
N ALA A 326 -57.12 25.43 -28.21
CA ALA A 326 -55.83 26.06 -28.01
C ALA A 326 -55.35 25.77 -26.58
N ALA A 327 -54.25 25.02 -26.45
CA ALA A 327 -53.45 24.94 -25.24
C ALA A 327 -52.02 25.40 -25.59
N PRO A 328 -51.48 26.47 -24.98
CA PRO A 328 -50.16 26.98 -25.30
C PRO A 328 -49.12 26.26 -24.46
N ALA A 329 -48.69 25.05 -24.83
CA ALA A 329 -47.71 24.34 -24.00
C ALA A 329 -46.88 23.26 -24.70
N MET A 330 -46.50 23.39 -25.98
CA MET A 330 -45.53 22.45 -26.59
C MET A 330 -44.60 23.12 -27.62
N ALA A 331 -44.00 24.25 -27.28
CA ALA A 331 -42.86 24.81 -28.02
C ALA A 331 -41.61 25.06 -27.14
N ALA A 332 -41.76 25.19 -25.82
CA ALA A 332 -40.64 25.48 -24.91
C ALA A 332 -39.77 24.26 -24.54
N GLY A 333 -40.28 23.02 -24.68
CA GLY A 333 -39.57 21.80 -24.26
C GLY A 333 -38.42 21.35 -25.17
N ARG A 334 -38.44 21.71 -26.46
CA ARG A 334 -37.36 21.32 -27.41
C ARG A 334 -36.16 22.26 -27.35
N GLY A 335 -36.34 23.51 -26.93
CA GLY A 335 -35.25 24.47 -26.74
C GLY A 335 -34.46 24.15 -25.47
N LEU A 336 -35.14 23.91 -24.35
CA LEU A 336 -34.52 23.61 -23.06
C LEU A 336 -33.73 22.29 -23.09
N THR A 337 -34.26 21.25 -23.75
CA THR A 337 -33.59 19.94 -23.90
C THR A 337 -32.33 20.02 -24.77
N ARG A 338 -32.34 20.83 -25.84
CA ARG A 338 -31.14 21.08 -26.67
C ARG A 338 -30.06 21.87 -25.92
N VAL A 339 -30.46 22.88 -25.15
CA VAL A 339 -29.52 23.66 -24.30
C VAL A 339 -28.91 22.77 -23.22
N LEU A 340 -29.72 21.92 -22.57
CA LEU A 340 -29.22 20.95 -21.59
C LEU A 340 -28.28 19.91 -22.20
N ALA A 341 -28.59 19.39 -23.39
CA ALA A 341 -27.73 18.44 -24.10
C ALA A 341 -26.39 19.07 -24.53
N LEU A 342 -26.40 20.32 -25.00
CA LEU A 342 -25.18 21.07 -25.33
C LEU A 342 -24.36 21.40 -24.07
N ALA A 343 -25.01 21.74 -22.96
CA ALA A 343 -24.34 21.97 -21.68
C ALA A 343 -23.69 20.69 -21.13
N LEU A 344 -24.38 19.55 -21.21
CA LEU A 344 -23.83 18.23 -20.87
C LEU A 344 -22.66 17.84 -21.78
N GLY A 345 -22.80 18.05 -23.10
CA GLY A 345 -21.71 17.83 -24.06
C GLY A 345 -20.49 18.71 -23.75
N GLY A 346 -20.72 19.98 -23.40
CA GLY A 346 -19.68 20.91 -22.95
C GLY A 346 -18.98 20.44 -21.67
N LEU A 347 -19.74 19.98 -20.68
CA LEU A 347 -19.17 19.45 -19.43
C LEU A 347 -18.36 18.18 -19.65
N ILE A 348 -18.79 17.27 -20.53
CA ILE A 348 -18.04 16.06 -20.87
C ILE A 348 -16.74 16.43 -21.60
N LEU A 349 -16.78 17.37 -22.54
CA LEU A 349 -15.57 17.85 -23.23
C LEU A 349 -14.61 18.55 -22.28
N LEU A 350 -15.11 19.41 -21.36
CA LEU A 350 -14.30 20.06 -20.35
C LEU A 350 -13.71 19.05 -19.36
N GLY A 351 -14.48 18.03 -18.96
CA GLY A 351 -14.01 16.93 -18.12
C GLY A 351 -12.93 16.12 -18.82
N GLY A 352 -13.11 15.80 -20.10
CA GLY A 352 -12.10 15.11 -20.91
C GLY A 352 -10.82 15.93 -21.09
N ALA A 353 -10.94 17.23 -21.36
CA ALA A 353 -9.81 18.15 -21.46
C ALA A 353 -9.08 18.31 -20.12
N ALA A 354 -9.82 18.43 -19.01
CA ALA A 354 -9.25 18.49 -17.67
C ALA A 354 -8.52 17.19 -17.32
N TRP A 355 -9.09 16.03 -17.67
CA TRP A 355 -8.43 14.74 -17.50
C TRP A 355 -7.16 14.61 -18.35
N GLN A 356 -7.21 15.02 -19.62
CA GLN A 356 -6.05 14.99 -20.49
C GLN A 356 -4.95 15.94 -20.02
N PHE A 357 -5.31 17.13 -19.53
CA PHE A 357 -4.39 18.06 -18.91
C PHE A 357 -3.77 17.50 -17.63
N HIS A 358 -4.58 16.89 -16.76
CA HIS A 358 -4.09 16.21 -15.57
C HIS A 358 -3.14 15.05 -15.92
N ALA A 359 -3.51 14.20 -16.87
CA ALA A 359 -2.68 13.09 -17.36
C ALA A 359 -1.37 13.58 -18.00
N TYR A 360 -1.40 14.69 -18.73
CA TYR A 360 -0.18 15.33 -19.24
C TYR A 360 0.68 15.84 -18.09
N ARG A 361 0.10 16.49 -17.09
CA ARG A 361 0.86 17.04 -15.95
C ARG A 361 1.51 15.94 -15.10
N THR A 362 0.85 14.81 -14.91
CA THR A 362 1.38 13.70 -14.09
C THR A 362 2.45 12.87 -14.80
N ARG A 363 2.47 12.84 -16.14
CA ARG A 363 3.46 12.07 -16.90
C ARG A 363 4.83 12.73 -16.97
N VAL A 364 5.86 11.89 -16.94
CA VAL A 364 7.23 12.30 -17.17
C VAL A 364 7.44 12.52 -18.68
N HIS A 365 8.05 13.63 -19.04
CA HIS A 365 8.34 13.95 -20.44
C HIS A 365 9.84 13.92 -20.65
N TYR A 366 10.30 13.10 -21.61
CA TYR A 366 11.71 13.03 -21.94
C TYR A 366 11.95 13.14 -23.44
N LYS A 367 13.04 13.80 -23.82
CA LYS A 367 13.48 13.96 -25.22
C LYS A 367 14.98 13.65 -25.31
N LEU A 368 15.37 12.80 -26.24
CA LEU A 368 16.76 12.40 -26.43
C LEU A 368 17.62 13.62 -26.82
N LEU A 369 18.75 13.79 -26.14
CA LEU A 369 19.74 14.84 -26.36
C LEU A 369 21.01 14.29 -27.02
N SER A 370 21.57 13.21 -26.50
CA SER A 370 22.83 12.64 -26.98
C SER A 370 22.90 11.13 -26.79
N ARG A 371 23.78 10.49 -27.57
CA ARG A 371 24.15 9.07 -27.48
C ARG A 371 25.66 8.97 -27.47
N SER A 372 26.21 8.20 -26.55
CA SER A 372 27.66 7.97 -26.46
C SER A 372 27.92 6.47 -26.28
N PRO A 373 28.79 5.84 -27.08
CA PRO A 373 29.11 4.43 -26.92
C PRO A 373 29.85 4.18 -25.60
N ILE A 374 29.57 3.06 -24.96
CA ILE A 374 30.24 2.61 -23.74
C ILE A 374 31.06 1.37 -24.09
N ASP A 375 32.36 1.44 -23.84
CA ASP A 375 33.26 0.28 -23.93
C ASP A 375 33.20 -0.54 -22.63
N LEU A 376 32.04 -1.16 -22.38
CA LEU A 376 31.82 -2.12 -21.29
C LEU A 376 31.01 -3.31 -21.83
N PRO A 377 31.44 -4.56 -21.55
CA PRO A 377 30.80 -5.75 -22.09
C PRO A 377 29.38 -5.97 -21.53
N SER A 378 29.17 -5.73 -20.23
CA SER A 378 27.91 -6.05 -19.54
C SER A 378 27.64 -5.06 -18.38
N PRO A 379 27.33 -3.78 -18.68
CA PRO A 379 26.95 -2.82 -17.66
C PRO A 379 25.61 -3.17 -17.03
N SER A 380 25.60 -3.32 -15.71
CA SER A 380 24.42 -3.64 -14.89
C SER A 380 23.81 -2.42 -14.20
N GLY A 381 24.61 -1.38 -13.98
CA GLY A 381 24.24 -0.22 -13.18
C GLY A 381 25.22 0.92 -13.40
N PHE A 382 24.80 2.15 -13.09
CA PHE A 382 25.70 3.29 -13.11
C PHE A 382 25.21 4.40 -12.17
N VAL A 383 26.14 5.25 -11.76
CA VAL A 383 25.92 6.36 -10.85
C VAL A 383 26.74 7.56 -11.30
N VAL A 384 26.14 8.74 -11.30
CA VAL A 384 26.84 9.98 -11.62
C VAL A 384 27.29 10.65 -10.32
N THR A 385 28.59 10.90 -10.19
CA THR A 385 29.19 11.66 -9.09
C THR A 385 29.91 12.90 -9.63
N LYS A 386 30.48 13.72 -8.74
CA LYS A 386 31.25 14.91 -9.13
C LYS A 386 32.50 14.56 -9.95
N ASP A 387 33.12 13.43 -9.66
CA ASP A 387 34.38 12.99 -10.30
C ASP A 387 34.16 12.36 -11.68
N GLY A 388 32.95 11.85 -11.94
CA GLY A 388 32.62 11.19 -13.20
C GLY A 388 31.41 10.27 -13.08
N ILE A 389 31.33 9.29 -13.98
CA ILE A 389 30.27 8.30 -14.01
C ILE A 389 30.86 6.96 -13.63
N TRP A 390 30.41 6.42 -12.50
CA TRP A 390 30.70 5.06 -12.08
C TRP A 390 29.78 4.10 -12.80
N PHE A 391 30.34 3.05 -13.39
CA PHE A 391 29.61 1.94 -13.97
C PHE A 391 29.92 0.67 -13.18
N SER A 392 28.89 -0.14 -12.94
CA SER A 392 29.05 -1.53 -12.58
C SER A 392 28.95 -2.39 -13.83
N ASP A 393 29.97 -3.22 -14.03
CA ASP A 393 30.03 -4.23 -15.07
C ASP A 393 30.03 -5.62 -14.41
N TRP A 394 29.19 -6.50 -14.93
CA TRP A 394 29.00 -7.85 -14.37
C TRP A 394 30.29 -8.69 -14.37
N GLU A 395 31.18 -8.45 -15.33
CA GLU A 395 32.42 -9.21 -15.52
C GLU A 395 33.64 -8.44 -15.00
N ARG A 396 33.68 -7.11 -15.17
CA ARG A 396 34.86 -6.27 -14.88
C ARG A 396 34.79 -5.55 -13.52
N GLY A 397 33.68 -5.64 -12.79
CA GLY A 397 33.50 -4.96 -11.51
C GLY A 397 33.14 -3.49 -11.69
N LEU A 398 33.80 -2.58 -10.97
CA LEU A 398 33.45 -1.14 -10.99
C LEU A 398 34.45 -0.33 -11.82
N ALA A 399 33.95 0.51 -12.72
CA ALA A 399 34.76 1.41 -13.54
C ALA A 399 34.28 2.86 -13.44
N LEU A 400 35.17 3.79 -13.14
CA LEU A 400 34.94 5.22 -13.23
C LEU A 400 35.31 5.71 -14.62
N LYS A 401 34.36 6.36 -15.29
CA LYS A 401 34.53 6.98 -16.60
C LYS A 401 34.33 8.49 -16.53
N ALA A 402 35.09 9.22 -17.34
CA ALA A 402 34.98 10.67 -17.42
C ALA A 402 33.61 11.09 -17.97
N SER A 403 33.00 12.14 -17.42
CA SER A 403 31.66 12.57 -17.84
C SER A 403 31.59 13.17 -19.25
N ARG A 404 32.72 13.62 -19.83
CA ARG A 404 32.75 14.22 -21.19
C ARG A 404 32.89 13.15 -22.27
N ASP A 405 33.96 12.36 -22.19
CA ASP A 405 34.37 11.47 -23.28
C ASP A 405 34.22 9.98 -22.93
N LEU A 406 33.73 9.65 -21.73
CA LEU A 406 33.58 8.28 -21.21
C LEU A 406 34.88 7.45 -21.22
N SER A 407 36.04 8.14 -21.27
CA SER A 407 37.35 7.52 -21.08
C SER A 407 37.43 6.92 -19.68
N THR A 408 37.99 5.72 -19.59
CA THR A 408 38.15 5.03 -18.30
C THR A 408 39.21 5.75 -17.48
N LEU A 409 38.79 6.39 -16.40
CA LEU A 409 39.69 7.07 -15.46
C LEU A 409 40.27 6.08 -14.45
N LYS A 410 39.44 5.12 -14.01
CA LYS A 410 39.82 4.17 -12.96
C LYS A 410 39.00 2.90 -13.06
N VAL A 411 39.60 1.78 -12.71
CA VAL A 411 38.91 0.50 -12.50
C VAL A 411 39.21 0.07 -11.07
N LEU A 412 38.16 -0.16 -10.29
CA LEU A 412 38.28 -0.76 -8.98
C LEU A 412 38.16 -2.27 -9.15
N ALA A 413 39.29 -2.96 -8.97
CA ALA A 413 39.32 -4.40 -8.94
C ALA A 413 38.50 -4.92 -7.75
N SER A 414 38.04 -6.16 -7.87
CA SER A 414 37.23 -6.75 -6.82
C SER A 414 38.00 -6.85 -5.48
N PRO A 415 37.39 -6.47 -4.35
CA PRO A 415 38.04 -6.59 -3.04
C PRO A 415 38.45 -8.05 -2.75
N ALA A 416 39.71 -8.24 -2.37
CA ALA A 416 40.28 -9.52 -1.92
C ALA A 416 40.29 -10.68 -2.96
N GLY A 417 40.27 -10.37 -4.27
CA GLY A 417 40.45 -11.39 -5.32
C GLY A 417 39.24 -12.31 -5.56
N ILE A 418 38.12 -12.06 -4.88
CA ILE A 418 36.86 -12.79 -5.09
C ILE A 418 36.07 -12.05 -6.17
N PRO A 419 35.56 -12.66 -7.24
CA PRO A 419 34.84 -11.93 -8.28
C PRO A 419 33.60 -11.20 -7.74
N LEU A 420 33.56 -9.87 -7.90
CA LEU A 420 32.43 -9.01 -7.56
C LEU A 420 31.47 -8.95 -8.75
N ARG A 421 30.29 -9.56 -8.60
CA ARG A 421 29.20 -9.43 -9.58
C ARG A 421 28.29 -8.29 -9.15
N ALA A 422 28.66 -7.08 -9.52
CA ALA A 422 27.92 -5.88 -9.16
C ALA A 422 26.58 -5.87 -9.92
N GLY A 423 25.46 -6.09 -9.22
CA GLY A 423 24.11 -6.10 -9.81
C GLY A 423 23.44 -4.73 -9.82
N ALA A 424 23.71 -3.90 -8.82
CA ALA A 424 23.17 -2.55 -8.67
C ALA A 424 24.19 -1.64 -8.00
N LEU A 425 24.08 -0.33 -8.24
CA LEU A 425 25.00 0.68 -7.74
C LEU A 425 24.24 1.93 -7.27
N SER A 426 24.62 2.49 -6.12
CA SER A 426 24.08 3.77 -5.61
C SER A 426 25.17 4.57 -4.90
N ALA A 427 25.23 5.89 -5.13
CA ALA A 427 26.16 6.76 -4.40
C ALA A 427 25.60 7.18 -3.04
N ALA A 428 26.44 7.14 -2.02
CA ALA A 428 26.24 7.75 -0.72
C ALA A 428 27.34 8.81 -0.46
N ALA A 429 27.15 9.66 0.56
CA ALA A 429 28.03 10.79 0.85
C ALA A 429 29.51 10.43 1.11
N GLY A 430 29.81 9.16 1.41
CA GLY A 430 31.17 8.67 1.66
C GLY A 430 31.43 7.28 1.10
N GLY A 431 30.79 6.91 -0.02
CA GLY A 431 31.09 5.66 -0.72
C GLY A 431 30.03 5.26 -1.74
N LEU A 432 30.31 4.17 -2.45
CA LEU A 432 29.39 3.52 -3.38
C LEU A 432 28.80 2.28 -2.72
N TRP A 433 27.47 2.24 -2.62
CA TRP A 433 26.76 1.02 -2.32
C TRP A 433 26.66 0.16 -3.57
N THR A 434 27.19 -1.05 -3.48
CA THR A 434 27.17 -2.05 -4.54
C THR A 434 26.44 -3.28 -4.06
N LEU A 435 25.52 -3.79 -4.87
CA LEU A 435 24.93 -5.12 -4.66
C LEU A 435 25.88 -6.17 -5.23
N ASP A 436 26.52 -6.95 -4.36
CA ASP A 436 27.36 -8.08 -4.73
C ASP A 436 26.49 -9.34 -4.87
N MET A 437 26.13 -9.67 -6.11
CA MET A 437 25.30 -10.84 -6.44
C MET A 437 26.06 -12.16 -6.24
N ALA A 438 27.39 -12.16 -6.23
CA ALA A 438 28.17 -13.38 -6.02
C ALA A 438 28.10 -13.85 -4.55
N GLN A 439 27.93 -12.91 -3.61
CA GLN A 439 27.90 -13.19 -2.18
C GLN A 439 26.58 -12.82 -1.49
N LEU A 440 25.59 -12.34 -2.23
CA LEU A 440 24.27 -11.91 -1.73
C LEU A 440 24.41 -10.92 -0.56
N ARG A 441 25.13 -9.82 -0.82
CA ARG A 441 25.37 -8.76 0.16
C ARG A 441 25.39 -7.38 -0.50
N TYR A 442 25.05 -6.37 0.27
CA TYR A 442 25.29 -4.97 -0.06
C TYR A 442 26.61 -4.56 0.59
N ILE A 443 27.54 -4.05 -0.20
CA ILE A 443 28.82 -3.54 0.28
C ILE A 443 28.92 -2.05 0.01
N ARG A 444 29.45 -1.29 0.97
CA ARG A 444 29.81 0.11 0.80
C ARG A 444 31.29 0.21 0.52
N GLN A 445 31.65 0.70 -0.65
CA GLN A 445 33.03 0.80 -1.10
C GLN A 445 33.50 2.26 -1.10
N ASP A 446 34.73 2.48 -0.67
CA ASP A 446 35.37 3.79 -0.72
C ASP A 446 35.64 4.22 -2.18
N PHE A 447 35.42 5.50 -2.50
CA PHE A 447 35.62 6.03 -3.85
C PHE A 447 37.11 5.98 -4.28
N ALA A 448 38.03 6.17 -3.33
CA ALA A 448 39.46 6.32 -3.60
C ALA A 448 40.21 4.99 -3.63
N SER A 449 39.87 4.03 -2.78
CA SER A 449 40.57 2.75 -2.66
C SER A 449 39.75 1.56 -3.17
N GLY A 450 38.42 1.67 -3.23
CA GLY A 450 37.53 0.53 -3.43
C GLY A 450 37.47 -0.42 -2.23
N ALA A 451 38.12 -0.06 -1.12
CA ALA A 451 38.06 -0.82 0.12
C ALA A 451 36.61 -0.92 0.61
N ILE A 452 36.24 -2.09 1.13
CA ILE A 452 34.93 -2.31 1.73
C ILE A 452 34.93 -1.61 3.09
N LEU A 453 34.16 -0.54 3.19
CA LEU A 453 33.92 0.20 4.43
C LEU A 453 32.85 -0.49 5.28
N GLU A 454 31.86 -1.08 4.62
CA GLU A 454 30.70 -1.67 5.27
C GLU A 454 30.15 -2.83 4.44
N SER A 455 29.59 -3.85 5.09
CA SER A 455 29.03 -5.02 4.42
C SER A 455 27.81 -5.53 5.18
N VAL A 456 26.70 -5.72 4.46
CA VAL A 456 25.44 -6.17 5.04
C VAL A 456 24.82 -7.24 4.16
N LYS A 457 24.24 -8.28 4.77
CA LYS A 457 23.56 -9.36 4.03
C LYS A 457 22.29 -8.85 3.37
N THR A 458 21.96 -9.40 2.21
CA THR A 458 20.66 -9.12 1.57
C THR A 458 19.52 -9.71 2.42
N PRO A 459 18.33 -9.10 2.45
CA PRO A 459 17.22 -9.61 3.25
C PRO A 459 16.61 -10.90 2.67
N GLY A 460 16.77 -11.09 1.36
CA GLY A 460 16.24 -12.23 0.63
C GLY A 460 17.22 -12.78 -0.42
N PRO A 461 16.81 -13.85 -1.12
CA PRO A 461 17.65 -14.61 -2.05
C PRO A 461 17.69 -14.03 -3.47
N ALA A 462 16.85 -13.05 -3.82
CA ALA A 462 16.78 -12.46 -5.15
C ALA A 462 16.85 -10.90 -5.10
N PRO A 463 17.94 -10.33 -4.55
CA PRO A 463 18.14 -8.89 -4.50
C PRO A 463 18.32 -8.33 -5.92
N GLN A 464 17.72 -7.17 -6.21
CA GLN A 464 17.78 -6.58 -7.56
C GLN A 464 18.16 -5.10 -7.59
N GLY A 465 17.94 -4.34 -6.52
CA GLY A 465 18.22 -2.91 -6.54
C GLY A 465 18.67 -2.37 -5.19
N ALA A 466 19.45 -1.31 -5.26
CA ALA A 466 19.93 -0.53 -4.12
C ALA A 466 19.76 0.96 -4.44
N ALA A 467 19.23 1.73 -3.49
CA ALA A 467 19.16 3.18 -3.58
C ALA A 467 19.46 3.81 -2.21
N TRP A 468 20.12 4.95 -2.22
CA TRP A 468 20.44 5.71 -1.02
C TRP A 468 19.61 6.99 -0.98
N ASP A 469 18.77 7.17 0.06
CA ASP A 469 17.91 8.36 0.18
C ASP A 469 18.63 9.59 0.77
N GLY A 470 19.87 9.41 1.23
CA GLY A 470 20.63 10.40 1.98
C GLY A 470 21.01 9.94 3.39
N TYR A 471 20.20 9.07 3.99
CA TYR A 471 20.30 8.63 5.39
C TYR A 471 20.30 7.11 5.55
N SER A 472 19.50 6.40 4.76
CA SER A 472 19.27 4.96 4.84
C SER A 472 19.45 4.29 3.48
N LEU A 473 19.91 3.03 3.52
CA LEU A 473 19.97 2.17 2.34
C LEU A 473 18.60 1.53 2.11
N TRP A 474 18.10 1.65 0.88
CA TRP A 474 16.88 1.03 0.41
C TRP A 474 17.23 -0.07 -0.57
N THR A 475 16.59 -1.22 -0.43
CA THR A 475 16.87 -2.40 -1.23
C THR A 475 15.60 -3.10 -1.63
N PHE A 476 15.61 -3.81 -2.75
CA PHE A 476 14.46 -4.59 -3.19
C PHE A 476 14.87 -6.02 -3.43
N ASP A 477 14.03 -6.94 -2.96
CA ASP A 477 14.16 -8.36 -3.21
C ASP A 477 12.94 -8.86 -3.98
N ALA A 478 13.18 -9.49 -5.14
CA ALA A 478 12.12 -9.97 -6.01
C ALA A 478 11.47 -11.26 -5.53
N ALA A 479 12.13 -12.04 -4.66
CA ALA A 479 11.53 -13.25 -4.13
C ALA A 479 10.49 -12.92 -3.07
N SER A 480 10.73 -11.90 -2.23
CA SER A 480 9.72 -11.39 -1.30
C SER A 480 8.78 -10.36 -1.94
N GLY A 481 9.20 -9.68 -3.00
CA GLY A 481 8.45 -8.58 -3.61
C GLY A 481 8.39 -7.32 -2.74
N LEU A 482 9.34 -7.18 -1.80
CA LEU A 482 9.36 -6.10 -0.82
C LEU A 482 10.55 -5.17 -1.01
N LEU A 483 10.30 -3.90 -0.72
CA LEU A 483 11.31 -2.87 -0.53
C LEU A 483 11.69 -2.81 0.94
N TYR A 484 12.96 -3.02 1.25
CA TYR A 484 13.51 -2.97 2.60
C TYR A 484 14.28 -1.68 2.84
N LYS A 485 13.98 -1.01 3.94
CA LYS A 485 14.74 0.11 4.47
C LYS A 485 15.67 -0.40 5.57
N TYR A 486 16.97 -0.25 5.38
CA TYR A 486 17.95 -0.51 6.42
C TYR A 486 17.94 0.59 7.47
N SER A 487 18.36 0.22 8.69
CA SER A 487 18.55 1.16 9.78
C SER A 487 19.64 2.21 9.43
N LEU A 488 19.75 3.28 10.23
CA LEU A 488 20.82 4.27 10.08
C LEU A 488 22.22 3.66 10.21
N ASP A 489 22.32 2.58 10.99
CA ASP A 489 23.42 1.64 10.95
C ASP A 489 22.97 0.41 10.13
N PRO A 490 23.36 0.30 8.85
CA PRO A 490 23.03 -0.85 8.04
C PRO A 490 23.46 -2.19 8.67
N GLY A 491 24.51 -2.20 9.51
CA GLY A 491 24.95 -3.38 10.25
C GLY A 491 23.91 -3.92 11.23
N ALA A 492 23.04 -3.06 11.78
CA ALA A 492 21.90 -3.47 12.61
C ALA A 492 20.77 -4.15 11.80
N GLY A 493 20.84 -4.10 10.46
CA GLY A 493 19.94 -4.78 9.56
C GLY A 493 18.75 -3.94 9.10
N VAL A 494 17.69 -4.65 8.69
CA VAL A 494 16.48 -4.06 8.12
C VAL A 494 15.63 -3.45 9.24
N ALA A 495 15.26 -2.18 9.09
CA ALA A 495 14.39 -1.47 10.02
C ALA A 495 12.90 -1.56 9.64
N ALA A 496 12.60 -1.58 8.34
CA ALA A 496 11.22 -1.66 7.84
C ALA A 496 11.16 -2.31 6.45
N SER A 497 9.99 -2.85 6.11
CA SER A 497 9.68 -3.37 4.78
C SER A 497 8.38 -2.77 4.25
N TYR A 498 8.32 -2.59 2.94
CA TYR A 498 7.20 -1.96 2.24
C TYR A 498 6.88 -2.74 0.96
N ALA A 499 5.58 -2.88 0.66
CA ALA A 499 5.14 -3.41 -0.61
C ALA A 499 4.90 -2.26 -1.61
N LEU A 500 5.37 -2.42 -2.84
CA LEU A 500 5.03 -1.54 -3.95
C LEU A 500 3.99 -2.25 -4.82
N GLU A 501 2.78 -1.71 -4.88
CA GLU A 501 1.68 -2.34 -5.63
C GLU A 501 2.07 -2.58 -7.09
N GLY A 502 1.89 -3.82 -7.54
CA GLY A 502 2.14 -4.25 -8.92
C GLY A 502 3.60 -4.46 -9.31
N LEU A 503 4.57 -4.17 -8.42
CA LEU A 503 5.99 -4.39 -8.71
C LEU A 503 6.41 -5.84 -8.39
N LYS A 504 6.74 -6.62 -9.42
CA LYS A 504 7.23 -8.00 -9.26
C LYS A 504 8.74 -8.15 -9.46
N SER A 505 9.30 -7.34 -10.34
CA SER A 505 10.73 -7.33 -10.63
C SER A 505 11.19 -5.91 -10.91
N LEU A 506 12.44 -5.66 -10.54
CA LEU A 506 13.11 -4.38 -10.58
C LEU A 506 14.37 -4.52 -11.43
N ILE A 507 14.57 -3.57 -12.35
CA ILE A 507 15.83 -3.43 -13.09
C ILE A 507 16.75 -2.46 -12.35
N CYS A 508 16.23 -1.30 -11.96
CA CYS A 508 17.00 -0.24 -11.33
C CYS A 508 16.11 0.61 -10.42
N MET A 509 16.67 1.15 -9.34
CA MET A 509 16.00 2.12 -8.47
C MET A 509 16.95 3.26 -8.09
N GLN A 510 16.39 4.43 -7.82
CA GLN A 510 17.16 5.59 -7.37
C GLN A 510 16.29 6.54 -6.55
N TRP A 511 16.84 7.11 -5.48
CA TRP A 511 16.26 8.27 -4.82
C TRP A 511 16.75 9.55 -5.52
N ALA A 512 15.82 10.35 -6.04
CA ALA A 512 16.11 11.61 -6.70
C ALA A 512 15.02 12.65 -6.40
N GLY A 513 15.44 13.81 -5.87
CA GLY A 513 14.54 14.90 -5.51
C GLY A 513 13.52 14.53 -4.42
N GLY A 514 13.92 13.72 -3.43
CA GLY A 514 13.05 13.25 -2.35
C GLY A 514 11.99 12.23 -2.77
N ARG A 515 12.10 11.68 -3.99
CA ARG A 515 11.17 10.68 -4.53
C ARG A 515 11.93 9.43 -4.94
N LEU A 516 11.28 8.28 -4.83
CA LEU A 516 11.84 7.01 -5.28
C LEU A 516 11.44 6.79 -6.74
N TRP A 517 12.44 6.64 -7.60
CA TRP A 517 12.28 6.26 -9.00
C TRP A 517 12.59 4.79 -9.15
N VAL A 518 11.77 4.09 -9.92
CA VAL A 518 11.82 2.64 -10.10
C VAL A 518 11.62 2.34 -11.58
N LEU A 519 12.49 1.50 -12.14
CA LEU A 519 12.32 0.90 -13.45
C LEU A 519 12.02 -0.59 -13.25
N ASP A 520 10.81 -1.00 -13.62
CA ASP A 520 10.37 -2.39 -13.48
C ASP A 520 10.85 -3.29 -14.64
N GLY A 521 10.76 -4.61 -14.45
CA GLY A 521 11.08 -5.59 -15.50
C GLY A 521 10.15 -5.56 -16.71
N THR A 522 9.03 -4.84 -16.65
CA THR A 522 8.13 -4.59 -17.78
C THR A 522 8.43 -3.28 -18.51
N ASN A 523 9.58 -2.68 -18.22
CA ASN A 523 10.07 -1.44 -18.82
C ASN A 523 9.21 -0.21 -18.48
N LYS A 524 8.56 -0.20 -17.31
CA LYS A 524 7.83 0.97 -16.81
C LYS A 524 8.67 1.73 -15.80
N LEU A 525 8.79 3.03 -16.05
CA LEU A 525 9.37 3.98 -15.12
C LEU A 525 8.26 4.52 -14.21
N SER A 526 8.34 4.16 -12.94
CA SER A 526 7.41 4.56 -11.89
C SER A 526 8.09 5.48 -10.88
N ARG A 527 7.32 6.43 -10.35
CA ARG A 527 7.79 7.37 -9.32
C ARG A 527 6.86 7.32 -8.12
N TYR A 528 7.45 7.22 -6.94
CA TYR A 528 6.73 7.13 -5.68
C TYR A 528 7.11 8.30 -4.76
N SER A 529 6.13 8.86 -4.04
CA SER A 529 6.38 9.64 -2.82
C SER A 529 6.36 8.70 -1.63
N PHE A 530 7.12 9.05 -0.61
CA PHE A 530 7.13 8.35 0.67
C PHE A 530 6.57 9.30 1.73
N ASP A 531 5.32 9.07 2.11
CA ASP A 531 4.55 9.90 3.03
C ASP A 531 3.94 9.00 4.11
N GLU A 532 3.94 9.43 5.38
CA GLU A 532 3.31 8.71 6.51
C GLU A 532 3.75 7.24 6.69
N GLY A 533 4.95 6.87 6.22
CA GLY A 533 5.44 5.49 6.31
C GLY A 533 4.89 4.56 5.22
N GLY A 534 4.32 5.11 4.14
CA GLY A 534 3.87 4.35 2.97
C GLY A 534 4.37 4.95 1.66
N PHE A 535 4.38 4.14 0.60
CA PHE A 535 4.68 4.61 -0.75
C PHE A 535 3.40 4.89 -1.51
N LYS A 536 3.27 6.11 -2.03
CA LYS A 536 2.18 6.50 -2.92
C LYS A 536 2.71 6.64 -4.35
N LEU A 537 2.07 5.95 -5.29
CA LEU A 537 2.40 6.07 -6.71
C LEU A 537 2.01 7.46 -7.23
N LEU A 538 2.97 8.19 -7.81
CA LEU A 538 2.75 9.51 -8.40
C LEU A 538 2.54 9.43 -9.92
N SER A 539 3.34 8.61 -10.59
CA SER A 539 3.33 8.51 -12.05
C SER A 539 3.96 7.20 -12.50
N THR A 540 3.39 6.58 -13.54
CA THR A 540 3.96 5.43 -14.23
C THR A 540 3.92 5.69 -15.73
N GLN A 541 5.01 5.36 -16.41
CA GLN A 541 5.13 5.50 -17.86
C GLN A 541 5.94 4.35 -18.44
N GLU A 542 5.48 3.78 -19.55
CA GLU A 542 6.27 2.81 -20.31
C GLU A 542 7.43 3.51 -21.03
N PHE A 543 8.64 2.97 -20.85
CA PHE A 543 9.82 3.46 -21.53
C PHE A 543 9.83 2.92 -22.96
N THR A 544 9.98 3.79 -23.95
CA THR A 544 10.05 3.35 -25.35
C THR A 544 11.28 2.48 -25.59
N ALA A 545 11.11 1.35 -26.28
CA ALA A 545 12.18 0.41 -26.58
C ALA A 545 13.37 1.11 -27.31
N PRO A 546 14.63 0.69 -27.04
CA PRO A 546 15.05 -0.51 -26.31
C PRO A 546 14.97 -0.38 -24.78
N ALA A 547 14.79 -1.51 -24.09
CA ALA A 547 14.74 -1.55 -22.62
C ALA A 547 16.09 -1.10 -22.03
N PRO A 548 16.12 -0.13 -21.10
CA PRO A 548 17.34 0.29 -20.45
C PRO A 548 17.77 -0.75 -19.40
N ALA A 549 19.07 -0.99 -19.32
CA ALA A 549 19.70 -1.82 -18.29
C ALA A 549 19.79 -1.06 -16.94
N ALA A 550 19.91 0.26 -16.98
CA ALA A 550 19.94 1.11 -15.81
C ALA A 550 19.54 2.55 -16.17
N PHE A 551 19.11 3.33 -15.19
CA PHE A 551 18.83 4.75 -15.36
C PHE A 551 19.44 5.59 -14.22
N TRP A 552 19.63 6.87 -14.48
CA TRP A 552 20.00 7.85 -13.48
C TRP A 552 19.32 9.19 -13.78
N VAL A 553 18.59 9.71 -12.80
CA VAL A 553 17.96 11.03 -12.82
C VAL A 553 18.86 12.02 -12.09
N ASP A 554 19.17 13.12 -12.78
CA ASP A 554 19.86 14.28 -12.21
C ASP A 554 19.11 15.56 -12.64
N GLY A 555 18.26 16.05 -11.73
CA GLY A 555 17.43 17.23 -11.95
C GLY A 555 16.57 17.15 -13.22
N ALA A 556 16.93 17.95 -14.22
CA ALA A 556 16.24 18.03 -15.52
C ALA A 556 16.85 17.09 -16.58
N THR A 557 17.67 16.12 -16.18
CA THR A 557 18.26 15.14 -17.11
C THR A 557 18.02 13.72 -16.64
N LEU A 558 17.70 12.85 -17.59
CA LEU A 558 17.59 11.41 -17.40
C LEU A 558 18.64 10.75 -18.27
N ARG A 559 19.54 9.98 -17.67
CA ARG A 559 20.51 9.16 -18.39
C ARG A 559 20.09 7.71 -18.30
N THR A 560 20.30 6.95 -19.37
CA THR A 560 20.05 5.51 -19.39
C THR A 560 21.19 4.79 -20.07
N VAL A 561 21.41 3.55 -19.65
CA VAL A 561 22.29 2.61 -20.36
C VAL A 561 21.41 1.68 -21.15
N GLU A 562 21.54 1.71 -22.47
CA GLU A 562 20.72 0.93 -23.39
C GLU A 562 21.62 0.10 -24.30
N LYS A 563 21.13 -1.05 -24.75
CA LYS A 563 21.84 -1.83 -25.76
C LYS A 563 21.87 -1.03 -27.07
N ALA A 564 23.04 -0.95 -27.70
CA ALA A 564 23.16 -0.41 -29.05
C ALA A 564 22.22 -1.19 -29.97
N GLY A 565 21.59 -0.51 -30.95
CA GLY A 565 20.54 -1.11 -31.79
C GLY A 565 21.01 -2.38 -32.52
N LYS A 566 20.10 -3.08 -33.23
CA LYS A 566 20.35 -4.41 -33.85
C LYS A 566 21.65 -4.56 -34.67
N LEU A 567 22.25 -3.47 -35.14
CA LEU A 567 23.48 -3.43 -35.95
C LEU A 567 24.76 -3.07 -35.15
N GLY A 568 24.63 -2.46 -33.97
CA GLY A 568 25.74 -2.11 -33.10
C GLY A 568 25.88 -3.13 -31.97
N GLY A 569 27.01 -3.84 -31.91
CA GLY A 569 27.35 -4.61 -30.71
C GLY A 569 27.72 -3.64 -29.58
N GLY A 570 27.21 -3.88 -28.37
CA GLY A 570 27.59 -3.13 -27.16
C GLY A 570 26.48 -2.29 -26.53
N PHE A 571 26.86 -1.39 -25.63
CA PHE A 571 25.96 -0.52 -24.86
C PHE A 571 26.24 0.95 -25.15
N GLU A 572 25.20 1.78 -25.08
CA GLU A 572 25.26 3.22 -25.27
C GLU A 572 24.70 3.92 -24.03
N LEU A 573 25.35 5.01 -23.61
CA LEU A 573 24.79 5.96 -22.67
C LEU A 573 23.92 6.93 -23.46
N ARG A 574 22.62 6.96 -23.17
CA ARG A 574 21.69 7.92 -23.75
C ARG A 574 21.33 8.96 -22.71
N THR A 575 21.41 10.24 -23.10
CA THR A 575 21.00 11.36 -22.25
C THR A 575 19.73 11.95 -22.81
N TYR A 576 18.72 12.12 -21.95
CA TYR A 576 17.43 12.73 -22.26
C TYR A 576 17.23 13.99 -21.42
N SER A 577 16.63 15.02 -22.01
CA SER A 577 16.08 16.15 -21.24
C SER A 577 14.81 15.69 -20.55
N LEU A 578 14.71 15.89 -19.24
CA LEU A 578 13.59 15.50 -18.40
C LEU A 578 12.76 16.73 -18.05
N LYS A 579 11.46 16.69 -18.33
CA LYS A 579 10.47 17.67 -17.87
C LYS A 579 9.44 16.99 -17.00
N ILE A 580 9.28 17.54 -15.81
CA ILE A 580 8.33 17.11 -14.80
C ILE A 580 7.47 18.32 -14.45
N TYR A 581 6.16 18.12 -14.42
CA TYR A 581 5.26 19.12 -13.86
C TYR A 581 4.85 18.64 -12.46
N ASN A 582 4.99 19.51 -11.46
CA ASN A 582 4.62 19.22 -10.07
C ASN A 582 3.13 19.39 -9.83
#